data_AF-A0A2V7QDI1-F1
#
_entry.id   AF-A0A2V7QDI1-F1
#
_cell.length_a   1.000
_cell.length_b   1.000
_cell.length_c   1.000
_cell.angle_alpha   90.00
_cell.angle_beta   90.00
_cell.angle_gamma   90.00
#
_symmetry.space_group_name_H-M   'P 1'
#
loop_
_entity.id
_entity.type
_entity.pdbx_description
1 polymer ?
#
loop_
_entity_poly.entity_id
_entity_poly.type
_entity_poly.pdbx_seq_one_letter_code
_entity_poly.pdbx_strand_id
1 'polypeptide(L)'
;MKRSTLYAVAAVLAVAALFFVMTTARAKVRCRVCVEFRGRTNCATAAGSTEQAAREGAQTTACGPIASGMDEQIGCGRTVPASVQCQTQ
;
A
#
# COMPACT_ATOMS: atom_id res chain seq x y z
N MET A 1 40.83 -7.83 8.80
CA MET A 1 40.27 -6.99 7.71
C MET A 1 41.01 -5.65 7.70
N LYS A 2 41.40 -5.11 6.54
CA LYS A 2 42.03 -3.79 6.47
C LYS A 2 41.02 -2.72 6.87
N ARG A 3 41.46 -1.69 7.61
CA ARG A 3 40.58 -0.58 8.07
C ARG A 3 39.81 0.06 6.91
N SER A 4 40.43 0.14 5.73
CA SER A 4 39.80 0.60 4.48
C SER A 4 38.57 -0.22 4.07
N THR A 5 38.60 -1.54 4.22
CA THR A 5 37.47 -2.41 3.90
C THR A 5 36.30 -2.17 4.86
N LEU A 6 36.60 -1.86 6.12
CA LEU A 6 35.60 -1.60 7.16
C LEU A 6 34.86 -0.28 6.91
N TYR A 7 35.57 0.77 6.49
CA TYR A 7 34.96 2.04 6.09
C TYR A 7 34.10 1.90 4.82
N ALA A 8 34.56 1.12 3.84
CA ALA A 8 33.79 0.87 2.62
C ALA A 8 32.47 0.15 2.92
N VAL A 9 32.51 -0.89 3.77
CA VAL A 9 31.31 -1.64 4.20
C VAL A 9 30.36 -0.75 4.99
N ALA A 10 30.89 0.08 5.92
CA ALA A 10 30.08 1.03 6.68
C ALA A 10 29.37 2.05 5.77
N ALA A 11 30.06 2.58 4.76
CA ALA A 11 29.47 3.51 3.80
C ALA A 11 28.33 2.86 2.99
N VAL A 12 28.51 1.62 2.52
CA VAL A 12 27.47 0.89 1.79
C VAL A 12 26.25 0.62 2.68
N LEU A 13 26.46 0.19 3.93
CA LEU A 13 25.37 -0.03 4.89
C LEU A 13 24.61 1.26 5.21
N ALA A 14 25.31 2.39 5.36
CA ALA A 14 24.68 3.69 5.62
C ALA A 14 23.78 4.12 4.47
N VAL A 15 24.24 3.95 3.22
CA VAL A 15 23.45 4.27 2.03
C VAL A 15 22.22 3.35 1.94
N ALA A 16 22.40 2.03 2.12
CA ALA A 16 21.29 1.08 2.10
C ALA A 16 20.22 1.40 3.17
N ALA A 17 20.64 1.75 4.38
CA ALA A 17 19.74 2.17 5.46
C ALA A 17 18.97 3.46 5.11
N LEU A 18 19.66 4.46 4.54
CA LEU A 18 19.03 5.71 4.09
C LEU A 18 17.95 5.46 3.02
N PHE A 19 18.24 4.62 2.02
CA PHE A 19 17.25 4.23 1.02
C PHE A 19 16.04 3.52 1.64
N PHE A 20 16.26 2.63 2.61
CA PHE A 20 15.18 1.94 3.31
C PHE A 20 14.28 2.90 4.09
N VAL A 21 14.87 3.85 4.82
CA VAL A 21 14.12 4.85 5.61
C VAL A 21 13.35 5.80 4.67
N MET A 22 13.98 6.30 3.61
CA MET A 22 13.33 7.16 2.62
C MET A 22 12.15 6.47 1.93
N THR A 23 12.24 5.17 1.68
CA THR A 23 11.20 4.40 1.00
C THR A 23 10.03 4.09 1.94
N THR A 24 10.32 3.70 3.18
CA THR A 24 9.30 3.33 4.17
C THR A 24 8.58 4.54 4.78
N ALA A 25 9.27 5.68 4.95
CA ALA A 25 8.68 6.91 5.47
C ALA A 25 7.60 7.54 4.56
N ARG A 26 7.46 7.05 3.32
CA ARG A 26 6.44 7.52 2.37
C ARG A 26 5.09 6.85 2.59
N ALA A 27 5.01 5.71 3.26
CA ALA A 27 3.74 5.02 3.55
C ALA A 27 3.25 5.36 4.96
N LYS A 28 2.87 6.63 5.17
CA LYS A 28 2.44 7.16 6.48
C LYS A 28 1.05 6.70 6.89
N VAL A 29 0.22 6.30 5.93
CA VAL A 29 -1.19 5.97 6.19
C VAL A 29 -1.51 4.60 5.67
N ARG A 30 -2.13 3.76 6.51
CA ARG A 30 -2.69 2.47 6.12
C ARG A 30 -4.21 2.56 6.17
N CYS A 31 -4.87 2.20 5.08
CA CYS A 31 -6.32 2.12 5.01
C CYS A 31 -6.76 0.71 4.66
N ARG A 32 -7.72 0.20 5.43
CA ARG A 32 -8.46 -1.03 5.16
C ARG A 32 -9.81 -0.64 4.55
N VAL A 33 -10.10 -1.17 3.38
CA VAL A 33 -11.33 -0.93 2.64
C VAL A 33 -12.00 -2.26 2.35
N CYS A 34 -13.27 -2.37 2.70
CA CYS A 34 -14.12 -3.50 2.34
C CYS A 34 -15.15 -3.06 1.31
N VAL A 35 -15.20 -3.77 0.19
CA VAL A 35 -16.12 -3.50 -0.91
C VAL A 35 -17.03 -4.71 -1.08
N GLU A 36 -18.31 -4.44 -1.32
CA GLU A 36 -19.29 -5.44 -1.70
C GLU A 36 -19.72 -5.16 -3.14
N PHE A 37 -19.54 -6.14 -4.01
CA PHE A 37 -19.81 -6.02 -5.43
C PHE A 37 -20.38 -7.34 -5.97
N ARG A 38 -21.56 -7.28 -6.61
CA ARG A 38 -22.25 -8.43 -7.22
C ARG A 38 -22.42 -9.63 -6.27
N GLY A 39 -22.79 -9.37 -5.02
CA GLY A 39 -23.01 -10.40 -4.00
C GLY A 39 -21.72 -11.02 -3.46
N ARG A 40 -20.56 -10.42 -3.75
CA ARG A 40 -19.25 -10.82 -3.24
C ARG A 40 -18.66 -9.70 -2.42
N THR A 41 -18.07 -10.03 -1.29
CA THR A 41 -17.44 -9.05 -0.40
C THR A 41 -15.98 -9.37 -0.28
N ASN A 42 -15.13 -8.34 -0.41
CA ASN A 42 -13.71 -8.49 -0.16
C ASN A 42 -13.13 -7.25 0.51
N CYS A 43 -12.20 -7.50 1.41
CA CYS A 43 -11.49 -6.48 2.17
C CYS A 43 -10.02 -6.51 1.79
N ALA A 44 -9.47 -5.34 1.46
CA ALA A 44 -8.05 -5.19 1.25
C ALA A 44 -7.49 -4.02 2.07
N THR A 45 -6.21 -4.10 2.37
CA THR A 45 -5.49 -3.05 3.09
C THR A 45 -4.36 -2.55 2.20
N ALA A 46 -4.26 -1.24 2.04
CA ALA A 46 -3.15 -0.62 1.32
C ALA A 46 -2.55 0.52 2.15
N ALA A 47 -1.26 0.77 1.90
CA ALA A 47 -0.54 1.87 2.52
C ALA A 47 -0.24 2.94 1.47
N GLY A 48 -0.33 4.21 1.87
CA GLY A 48 -0.13 5.36 1.01
C GLY A 48 0.49 6.53 1.76
N SER A 49 0.92 7.53 1.00
CA SER A 49 1.44 8.79 1.54
C SER A 49 0.34 9.68 2.14
N THR A 50 -0.90 9.47 1.72
CA THR A 50 -2.09 10.15 2.21
C THR A 50 -3.21 9.14 2.45
N GLU A 51 -4.20 9.52 3.26
CA GLU A 51 -5.42 8.71 3.42
C GLU A 51 -6.08 8.41 2.08
N GLN A 52 -6.21 9.40 1.20
CA GLN A 52 -6.87 9.20 -0.08
C GLN A 52 -6.12 8.18 -0.96
N ALA A 53 -4.78 8.30 -1.06
CA ALA A 53 -3.98 7.34 -1.82
C ALA A 53 -4.07 5.92 -1.23
N ALA A 54 -4.06 5.81 0.10
CA ALA A 54 -4.22 4.52 0.79
C ALA A 54 -5.63 3.93 0.59
N ARG A 55 -6.68 4.76 0.64
CA ARG A 55 -8.07 4.34 0.40
C ARG A 55 -8.27 3.87 -1.03
N GLU A 56 -7.84 4.65 -2.02
CA GLU A 56 -7.96 4.29 -3.45
C GLU A 56 -7.18 3.02 -3.78
N GLY A 57 -5.95 2.89 -3.27
CA GLY A 57 -5.15 1.68 -3.42
C GLY A 57 -5.81 0.46 -2.77
N ALA A 58 -6.36 0.62 -1.57
CA ALA A 58 -7.05 -0.45 -0.85
C ALA A 58 -8.34 -0.86 -1.58
N GLN A 59 -9.11 0.09 -2.10
CA GLN A 59 -10.32 -0.17 -2.87
C GLN A 59 -9.99 -0.92 -4.17
N THR A 60 -8.99 -0.45 -4.92
CA THR A 60 -8.54 -1.11 -6.16
C THR A 60 -8.08 -2.55 -5.88
N THR A 61 -7.33 -2.76 -4.79
CA THR A 61 -6.88 -4.09 -4.36
C THR A 61 -8.05 -4.97 -3.92
N ALA A 62 -9.05 -4.40 -3.23
CA ALA A 62 -10.25 -5.12 -2.82
C ALA A 62 -11.06 -5.60 -4.04
N CYS A 63 -11.13 -4.77 -5.08
CA CYS A 63 -11.80 -5.09 -6.34
C CYS A 63 -11.05 -6.09 -7.21
N GLY A 64 -9.73 -6.27 -7.05
CA GLY A 64 -8.93 -7.20 -7.83
C GLY A 64 -9.45 -8.64 -7.87
N PRO A 65 -9.60 -9.34 -6.72
CA PRO A 65 -10.16 -10.69 -6.70
C PRO A 65 -11.67 -10.67 -6.96
N ILE A 66 -12.32 -9.58 -6.55
CA ILE A 66 -13.69 -9.08 -6.77
C ILE A 66 -14.29 -9.09 -8.17
N ALA A 67 -13.49 -8.64 -9.11
CA ALA A 67 -13.95 -8.16 -10.39
C ALA A 67 -13.36 -9.02 -11.49
N SER A 68 -14.24 -9.67 -12.23
CA SER A 68 -13.91 -10.47 -13.41
C SER A 68 -13.90 -9.57 -14.63
N GLY A 69 -12.72 -9.03 -14.96
CA GLY A 69 -12.50 -8.19 -16.15
C GLY A 69 -12.50 -6.68 -15.86
N MET A 70 -12.21 -5.91 -16.92
CA MET A 70 -12.05 -4.45 -16.84
C MET A 70 -13.34 -3.73 -16.42
N ASP A 71 -14.49 -4.11 -16.98
CA ASP A 71 -15.77 -3.45 -16.69
C ASP A 71 -16.17 -3.63 -15.21
N GLU A 72 -15.97 -4.83 -14.67
CA GLU A 72 -16.22 -5.11 -13.26
C GLU A 72 -15.22 -4.38 -12.35
N GLN A 73 -13.96 -4.23 -12.76
CA GLN A 73 -12.97 -3.48 -11.97
C GLN A 73 -13.37 -2.01 -11.86
N ILE A 74 -13.79 -1.41 -12.99
CA ILE A 74 -14.26 -0.02 -13.01
C ILE A 74 -15.55 0.11 -12.20
N GLY A 75 -16.49 -0.83 -12.36
CA GLY A 75 -17.75 -0.84 -11.59
C GLY A 75 -17.50 -0.92 -10.08
N CYS A 76 -16.67 -1.87 -9.65
CA CYS A 76 -16.30 -2.06 -8.24
C CYS A 76 -15.54 -0.83 -7.69
N GLY A 77 -14.61 -0.27 -8.46
CA GLY A 77 -13.86 0.93 -8.09
C GLY A 77 -14.75 2.18 -7.95
N ARG A 78 -15.93 2.21 -8.57
CA ARG A 78 -16.92 3.28 -8.43
C ARG A 78 -17.99 2.99 -7.37
N THR A 79 -17.98 1.80 -6.79
CA THR A 79 -18.96 1.41 -5.76
C THR A 79 -18.55 2.03 -4.42
N VAL A 80 -19.52 2.50 -3.63
CA VAL A 80 -19.23 3.01 -2.28
C VAL A 80 -18.79 1.84 -1.40
N PRO A 81 -17.61 1.89 -0.76
CA PRO A 81 -17.16 0.81 0.11
C PRO A 81 -18.08 0.61 1.32
N ALA A 82 -18.31 -0.64 1.69
CA ALA A 82 -19.10 -0.99 2.87
C ALA A 82 -18.44 -0.54 4.18
N SER A 83 -17.10 -0.56 4.23
CA SER A 83 -16.37 0.04 5.34
C SER A 83 -15.00 0.56 4.91
N VAL A 84 -14.58 1.65 5.57
CA VAL A 84 -13.24 2.21 5.42
C VAL A 84 -12.68 2.53 6.79
N GLN A 85 -11.57 1.89 7.16
CA GLN A 85 -10.81 2.23 8.35
C GLN A 85 -9.42 2.72 7.94
N CYS A 86 -9.08 3.94 8.30
CA CYS A 86 -7.74 4.49 8.06
C CYS A 86 -7.02 4.72 9.38
N GLN A 87 -5.73 4.39 9.39
CA GLN A 87 -4.83 4.53 10.52
C GLN A 87 -3.54 5.18 10.04
N THR A 88 -3.15 6.26 10.70
CA THR A 88 -1.84 6.91 10.50
C THR A 88 -0.83 6.17 11.38
N GLN A 89 0.29 5.74 10.80
CA GLN A 89 1.42 5.15 11.54
C GLN A 89 2.52 6.18 11.77
#